data_AF-A0A099XR00-F1
#
_entry.id   AF-A0A099XR00-F1
#
_cell.length_a   1.000
_cell.length_b   1.000
_cell.length_c   1.000
_cell.angle_alpha   90.00
_cell.angle_beta   90.00
_cell.angle_gamma   90.00
#
_symmetry.space_group_name_H-M   'P 1'
#
loop_
_entity.id
_entity.type
_entity.pdbx_description
1 polymer ?
#
loop_
_entity_poly.entity_id
_entity_poly.type
_entity_poly.pdbx_seq_one_letter_code
_entity_poly.pdbx_strand_id
1 'polypeptide(L)'
;MIVPAIFSDAKQLTEIALKSKAFWGYSNDLIESWRNDLTVTSAMISNCGIFKFLVNNEIVGFYVLNSPKEKTIELEMLFMLPQFIGKGIGKQLLQHLFEKALKLNVYSMTLLADPNAVPFYKSKGFYQIDRKESSISGRFLPIMQKDLKQ
;
A
#
# COMPACT_ATOMS: atom_id res chain seq x y z
N MET A 1 -6.04 12.58 -10.40
CA MET A 1 -4.67 13.14 -10.21
C MET A 1 -4.08 12.64 -8.90
N ILE A 2 -2.75 12.53 -8.78
CA ILE A 2 -2.07 12.10 -7.56
C ILE A 2 -1.55 13.34 -6.82
N VAL A 3 -1.85 13.45 -5.52
CA VAL A 3 -1.40 14.57 -4.67
C VAL A 3 -0.95 14.07 -3.30
N PRO A 4 -0.11 14.82 -2.55
CA PRO A 4 0.21 14.47 -1.17
C PRO A 4 -1.05 14.42 -0.28
N ALA A 5 -1.04 13.52 0.71
CA ALA A 5 -2.04 13.51 1.76
C ALA A 5 -1.72 14.54 2.85
N ILE A 6 -2.75 14.99 3.55
CA ILE A 6 -2.68 15.91 4.70
C ILE A 6 -3.30 15.26 5.93
N PHE A 7 -3.06 15.82 7.12
CA PHE A 7 -3.55 15.26 8.39
C PHE A 7 -5.05 14.95 8.42
N SER A 8 -5.88 15.80 7.80
CA SER A 8 -7.33 15.58 7.76
C SER A 8 -7.76 14.40 6.89
N ASP A 9 -6.88 13.86 6.04
CA ASP A 9 -7.19 12.69 5.21
C ASP A 9 -7.14 11.37 5.98
N ALA A 10 -6.45 11.32 7.13
CA ALA A 10 -6.14 10.09 7.88
C ALA A 10 -7.34 9.13 8.02
N LYS A 11 -8.49 9.70 8.43
CA LYS A 11 -9.74 8.95 8.60
C LYS A 11 -10.22 8.37 7.27
N GLN A 12 -10.25 9.16 6.21
CA GLN A 12 -10.72 8.71 4.90
C GLN A 12 -9.78 7.64 4.29
N LEU A 13 -8.47 7.78 4.46
CA LEU A 13 -7.51 6.77 4.01
C LEU A 13 -7.70 5.44 4.74
N THR A 14 -7.91 5.48 6.05
CA THR A 14 -8.23 4.30 6.87
C THR A 14 -9.50 3.60 6.35
N GLU A 15 -10.57 4.35 6.08
CA GLU A 15 -11.81 3.79 5.54
C GLU A 15 -11.62 3.15 4.16
N ILE A 16 -10.77 3.72 3.31
CA ILE A 16 -10.43 3.13 2.01
C ILE A 16 -9.67 1.81 2.21
N ALA A 17 -8.71 1.74 3.14
CA ALA A 17 -7.96 0.53 3.43
C ALA A 17 -8.88 -0.61 3.89
N LEU A 18 -9.79 -0.32 4.83
CA LEU A 18 -10.77 -1.28 5.33
C LEU A 18 -11.70 -1.79 4.23
N LYS A 19 -12.30 -0.89 3.43
CA LYS A 19 -13.18 -1.27 2.30
C LYS A 19 -12.44 -2.06 1.23
N SER A 20 -11.22 -1.65 0.91
CA SER A 20 -10.37 -2.34 -0.05
C SER A 20 -9.98 -3.74 0.43
N LYS A 21 -9.77 -3.94 1.73
CA LYS A 21 -9.46 -5.25 2.31
C LYS A 21 -10.70 -6.15 2.31
N ALA A 22 -11.86 -5.62 2.67
CA ALA A 22 -13.13 -6.34 2.70
C ALA A 22 -13.56 -6.87 1.31
N PHE A 23 -13.15 -6.19 0.22
CA PHE A 23 -13.40 -6.64 -1.14
C PHE A 23 -12.93 -8.08 -1.43
N TRP A 24 -11.92 -8.57 -0.72
CA TRP A 24 -11.41 -9.93 -0.89
C TRP A 24 -12.30 -11.02 -0.27
N GLY A 25 -13.44 -10.65 0.33
CA GLY A 25 -14.39 -11.61 0.90
C GLY A 25 -14.03 -12.10 2.31
N TYR A 26 -13.13 -11.41 3.01
CA TYR A 26 -12.88 -11.67 4.43
C TYR A 26 -14.11 -11.32 5.27
N SER A 27 -14.32 -12.05 6.38
CA SER A 27 -15.42 -11.75 7.31
C SER A 27 -15.23 -10.40 8.00
N ASN A 28 -16.32 -9.80 8.46
CA ASN A 28 -16.27 -8.54 9.18
C ASN A 28 -15.37 -8.63 10.43
N ASP A 29 -15.42 -9.74 11.18
CA ASP A 29 -14.59 -9.95 12.36
C ASP A 29 -13.08 -9.91 12.03
N LEU A 30 -12.70 -10.50 10.89
CA LEU A 30 -11.32 -10.44 10.42
C LEU A 30 -10.91 -9.02 10.03
N ILE A 31 -11.79 -8.30 9.30
CA ILE A 31 -11.54 -6.91 8.92
C ILE A 31 -11.38 -6.03 10.17
N GLU A 32 -12.23 -6.20 11.17
CA GLU A 32 -12.13 -5.47 12.44
C GLU A 32 -10.86 -5.84 13.22
N SER A 33 -10.44 -7.10 13.22
CA SER A 33 -9.17 -7.50 13.85
C SER A 33 -7.94 -6.81 13.25
N TRP A 34 -8.01 -6.43 11.97
CA TRP A 34 -6.96 -5.68 11.26
C TRP A 34 -7.14 -4.17 11.28
N ARG A 35 -8.16 -3.63 11.98
CA ARG A 35 -8.42 -2.19 11.98
C ARG A 35 -7.20 -1.37 12.41
N ASN A 36 -6.51 -1.81 13.45
CA ASN A 36 -5.29 -1.14 13.92
C ASN A 36 -4.18 -1.20 12.85
N ASP A 37 -3.96 -2.36 12.23
CA ASP A 37 -2.97 -2.56 11.16
C ASP A 37 -3.29 -1.73 9.90
N LEU A 38 -4.57 -1.42 9.65
CA LEU A 38 -5.06 -0.67 8.49
C LEU A 38 -5.30 0.83 8.77
N THR A 39 -5.06 1.28 10.00
CA THR A 39 -5.28 2.68 10.38
C THR A 39 -4.11 3.55 9.93
N VAL A 40 -4.40 4.56 9.10
CA VAL A 40 -3.44 5.60 8.78
C VAL A 40 -3.38 6.58 9.95
N THR A 41 -2.27 6.59 10.67
CA THR A 41 -2.08 7.42 11.85
C THR A 41 -1.50 8.79 11.51
N SER A 42 -1.68 9.78 12.40
CA SER A 42 -1.01 11.09 12.28
C SER A 42 0.51 10.96 12.25
N ALA A 43 1.07 9.99 12.97
CA ALA A 43 2.51 9.72 12.94
C ALA A 43 2.98 9.27 11.55
N MET A 44 2.21 8.42 10.87
CA MET A 44 2.51 8.04 9.49
C MET A 44 2.44 9.25 8.55
N ILE A 45 1.47 10.14 8.71
CA ILE A 45 1.37 11.36 7.89
C ILE A 45 2.58 12.27 8.09
N SER A 46 3.11 12.37 9.31
CA SER A 46 4.32 13.17 9.59
C SER A 46 5.61 12.53 9.08
N ASN A 47 5.71 11.19 9.10
CA ASN A 47 6.98 10.48 8.95
C ASN A 47 7.13 9.72 7.61
N CYS A 48 6.04 9.54 6.88
CA CYS A 48 6.01 8.76 5.63
C CYS A 48 5.59 9.62 4.44
N GLY A 49 5.99 9.21 3.25
CA GLY A 49 5.50 9.77 2.00
C GLY A 49 4.12 9.21 1.66
N ILE A 50 3.06 9.93 1.99
CA ILE A 50 1.68 9.51 1.71
C ILE A 50 1.10 10.30 0.54
N PHE A 51 0.59 9.59 -0.46
CA PHE A 51 -0.02 10.17 -1.65
C PHE A 51 -1.38 9.55 -1.94
N LYS A 52 -2.33 10.40 -2.32
CA LYS A 52 -3.72 10.04 -2.61
C LYS A 52 -4.06 10.27 -4.08
N PHE A 53 -4.92 9.43 -4.63
CA PHE A 53 -5.47 9.55 -5.98
C PHE A 53 -6.86 10.17 -5.90
N LEU A 54 -7.05 11.28 -6.60
CA LEU A 54 -8.32 12.00 -6.70
C LEU A 54 -9.02 11.74 -8.04
N VAL A 55 -10.32 11.45 -7.97
CA VAL A 55 -11.27 11.44 -9.11
C VAL A 55 -12.45 12.30 -8.71
N ASN A 56 -12.78 13.36 -9.47
CA ASN A 56 -13.88 14.28 -9.17
C ASN A 56 -13.89 14.77 -7.70
N ASN A 57 -12.72 15.15 -7.18
CA ASN A 57 -12.47 15.56 -5.80
C ASN A 57 -12.68 14.49 -4.71
N GLU A 58 -12.97 13.24 -5.09
CA GLU A 58 -13.04 12.11 -4.16
C GLU A 58 -11.70 11.38 -4.08
N ILE A 59 -11.27 10.99 -2.88
CA ILE A 59 -10.12 10.10 -2.69
C ILE A 59 -10.54 8.67 -3.02
N VAL A 60 -9.96 8.10 -4.08
CA VAL A 60 -10.31 6.76 -4.55
C VAL A 60 -9.25 5.71 -4.27
N GLY A 61 -8.07 6.15 -3.80
CA GLY A 61 -6.97 5.27 -3.45
C GLY A 61 -5.77 6.06 -2.96
N PHE A 62 -4.82 5.37 -2.37
CA PHE A 62 -3.61 5.98 -1.82
C PHE A 62 -2.51 4.96 -1.67
N TYR A 63 -1.30 5.46 -1.41
CA TYR A 63 -0.22 4.64 -0.89
C TYR A 63 0.50 5.35 0.27
N VAL A 64 1.18 4.55 1.09
CA VAL A 64 2.11 5.00 2.13
C VAL A 64 3.48 4.41 1.81
N LEU A 65 4.48 5.28 1.68
CA LEU A 65 5.86 4.92 1.45
C LEU A 65 6.68 5.30 2.68
N ASN A 66 7.30 4.31 3.33
CA ASN A 66 8.12 4.55 4.51
C ASN A 66 9.38 5.35 4.15
N SER A 67 10.02 5.93 5.16
CA SER A 67 11.35 6.50 4.99
C SER A 67 12.34 5.40 4.58
N PRO A 68 13.29 5.67 3.66
CA PRO A 68 14.33 4.73 3.27
C PRO A 68 15.09 4.18 4.49
N LYS A 69 15.41 2.88 4.44
CA LYS A 69 16.33 2.24 5.37
C LYS A 69 17.48 1.64 4.56
N GLU A 70 18.68 2.16 4.78
CA GLU A 70 19.87 1.83 3.98
C GLU A 70 19.63 2.07 2.47
N LYS A 71 19.60 1.01 1.65
CA LYS A 71 19.36 1.06 0.20
C LYS A 71 18.02 0.47 -0.20
N THR A 72 17.11 0.30 0.75
CA THR A 72 15.77 -0.25 0.54
C THR A 72 14.70 0.71 1.03
N ILE A 73 13.52 0.65 0.42
CA ILE A 73 12.34 1.38 0.88
C ILE A 73 11.13 0.47 0.92
N GLU A 74 10.22 0.69 1.86
CA GLU A 74 9.03 -0.14 2.02
C GLU A 74 7.77 0.59 1.55
N LEU A 75 7.01 -0.09 0.69
CA LEU A 75 5.61 0.23 0.42
C LEU A 75 4.76 -0.37 1.54
N GLU A 76 4.43 0.47 2.52
CA GLU A 76 3.67 0.10 3.72
C GLU A 76 2.21 -0.20 3.38
N MET A 77 1.58 0.66 2.58
CA MET A 77 0.18 0.51 2.19
C MET A 77 -0.02 0.89 0.73
N LEU A 78 -0.88 0.14 0.03
CA LEU A 78 -1.45 0.51 -1.26
C LEU A 78 -2.89 0.00 -1.31
N PHE A 79 -3.85 0.91 -1.23
CA PHE A 79 -5.27 0.57 -1.21
C PHE A 79 -6.06 1.47 -2.15
N MET A 80 -7.18 0.93 -2.65
CA MET A 80 -8.10 1.64 -3.52
C MET A 80 -9.51 1.20 -3.22
N LEU A 81 -10.47 2.10 -3.42
CA LEU A 81 -11.88 1.77 -3.32
C LEU A 81 -12.24 0.63 -4.31
N PRO A 82 -13.06 -0.35 -3.88
CA PRO A 82 -13.38 -1.53 -4.68
C PRO A 82 -13.88 -1.22 -6.11
N GLN A 83 -14.72 -0.20 -6.27
CA GLN A 83 -15.26 0.20 -7.57
C GLN A 83 -14.22 0.77 -8.56
N PHE A 84 -12.97 0.95 -8.12
CA PHE A 84 -11.85 1.40 -8.95
C PHE A 84 -10.76 0.33 -9.18
N ILE A 85 -10.93 -0.86 -8.60
CA ILE A 85 -10.06 -2.01 -8.89
C ILE A 85 -10.23 -2.43 -10.35
N GLY A 86 -9.13 -2.81 -11.00
CA GLY A 86 -9.13 -3.19 -12.43
C GLY A 86 -9.14 -2.01 -13.41
N LYS A 87 -9.28 -0.76 -12.96
CA LYS A 87 -9.33 0.44 -13.83
C LYS A 87 -7.97 1.09 -14.09
N GLY A 88 -6.87 0.40 -13.79
CA GLY A 88 -5.51 0.90 -14.00
C GLY A 88 -5.01 1.93 -12.97
N ILE A 89 -5.81 2.35 -11.98
CA ILE A 89 -5.40 3.31 -10.95
C ILE A 89 -4.23 2.78 -10.11
N GLY A 90 -4.27 1.49 -9.70
CA GLY A 90 -3.20 0.89 -8.90
C GLY A 90 -1.86 0.87 -9.64
N LYS A 91 -1.89 0.74 -10.98
CA LYS A 91 -0.70 0.86 -11.83
C LYS A 91 -0.15 2.29 -11.80
N GLN A 92 -1.02 3.30 -11.87
CA GLN A 92 -0.60 4.71 -11.81
C GLN A 92 -0.01 5.08 -10.45
N LEU A 93 -0.62 4.62 -9.35
CA LEU A 93 -0.08 4.80 -8.00
C LEU A 93 1.30 4.16 -7.84
N LEU A 94 1.49 2.92 -8.31
CA LEU A 94 2.81 2.27 -8.29
C LEU A 94 3.84 2.97 -9.17
N GLN A 95 3.44 3.47 -10.34
CA GLN A 95 4.36 4.20 -11.20
C GLN A 95 4.86 5.49 -10.52
N HIS A 96 3.94 6.25 -9.93
CA HIS A 96 4.29 7.45 -9.16
C HIS A 96 5.17 7.11 -7.95
N LEU A 97 4.87 6.01 -7.25
CA LEU A 97 5.68 5.51 -6.14
C LEU A 97 7.13 5.20 -6.58
N PHE A 98 7.32 4.52 -7.72
CA PHE A 98 8.67 4.22 -8.24
C PHE A 98 9.45 5.49 -8.57
N GLU A 99 8.80 6.48 -9.18
CA GLU A 99 9.42 7.79 -9.47
C GLU A 99 9.84 8.53 -8.20
N LYS A 100 9.09 8.38 -7.11
CA LYS A 100 9.48 8.92 -5.79
C LYS A 100 10.63 8.13 -5.19
N ALA A 101 10.59 6.80 -5.23
CA ALA A 101 11.64 5.95 -4.68
C ALA A 101 12.99 6.16 -5.38
N LEU A 102 13.02 6.28 -6.71
CA LEU A 102 14.25 6.54 -7.47
C LEU A 102 14.95 7.84 -7.06
N LYS A 103 14.20 8.86 -6.62
CA LYS A 103 14.76 10.12 -6.12
C LYS A 103 15.39 10.01 -4.73
N LEU A 104 15.20 8.89 -4.04
CA LEU A 104 15.70 8.64 -2.69
C LEU A 104 16.99 7.78 -2.67
N ASN A 105 17.60 7.53 -3.83
CA ASN A 105 18.85 6.76 -3.97
C ASN A 105 18.81 5.36 -3.29
N VAL A 106 17.66 4.70 -3.42
CA VAL A 106 17.45 3.29 -3.03
C VAL A 106 17.57 2.38 -4.25
N TYR A 107 17.91 1.11 -4.02
CA TYR A 107 18.13 0.09 -5.04
C TYR A 107 17.03 -0.96 -5.09
N SER A 108 16.23 -1.08 -4.03
CA SER A 108 15.12 -2.02 -3.99
C SER A 108 13.95 -1.46 -3.19
N MET A 109 12.79 -2.08 -3.42
CA MET A 109 11.56 -1.80 -2.72
C MET A 109 10.94 -3.09 -2.22
N THR A 110 10.48 -3.10 -0.98
CA THR A 110 9.78 -4.23 -0.37
C THR A 110 8.33 -3.90 -0.06
N LEU A 111 7.50 -4.92 0.07
CA LEU A 111 6.14 -4.83 0.58
C LEU A 111 5.72 -6.14 1.25
N LEU A 112 4.77 -6.04 2.17
CA LEU A 112 4.07 -7.20 2.72
C LEU A 112 2.73 -7.37 1.98
N ALA A 113 2.64 -8.38 1.12
CA ALA A 113 1.49 -8.55 0.25
C ALA A 113 0.34 -9.29 0.94
N ASP A 114 -0.90 -8.86 0.69
CA ASP A 114 -2.03 -9.78 0.81
C ASP A 114 -1.90 -10.89 -0.24
N PRO A 115 -2.19 -12.18 0.08
CA PRO A 115 -2.12 -13.27 -0.89
C PRO A 115 -2.92 -13.01 -2.17
N ASN A 116 -4.07 -12.33 -2.08
CA ASN A 116 -4.90 -12.00 -3.24
C ASN A 116 -4.29 -10.92 -4.13
N ALA A 117 -3.40 -10.08 -3.59
CA ALA A 117 -2.71 -9.02 -4.32
C ALA A 117 -1.39 -9.48 -4.95
N VAL A 118 -0.88 -10.67 -4.61
CA VAL A 118 0.38 -11.21 -5.16
C VAL A 118 0.41 -11.22 -6.69
N PRO A 119 -0.63 -11.68 -7.42
CA PRO A 119 -0.63 -11.65 -8.89
C PRO A 119 -0.47 -10.22 -9.44
N PHE A 120 -1.10 -9.24 -8.80
CA PHE A 120 -0.96 -7.83 -9.17
C PHE A 120 0.49 -7.37 -9.01
N TYR A 121 1.13 -7.62 -7.87
CA TYR A 121 2.53 -7.22 -7.64
C TYR A 121 3.51 -7.97 -8.55
N LYS A 122 3.32 -9.28 -8.78
CA LYS A 122 4.11 -10.04 -9.76
C LYS A 122 4.05 -9.42 -11.15
N SER A 123 2.86 -8.99 -11.59
CA SER A 123 2.69 -8.29 -12.89
C SER A 123 3.44 -6.94 -12.99
N LYS A 124 3.97 -6.42 -11.88
CA LYS A 124 4.74 -5.17 -11.80
C LYS A 124 6.23 -5.43 -11.55
N GLY A 125 6.64 -6.69 -11.63
CA GLY A 125 8.02 -7.11 -11.48
C GLY A 125 8.47 -7.22 -10.03
N PHE A 126 7.54 -7.39 -9.08
CA PHE A 126 7.89 -7.86 -7.75
C PHE A 126 8.03 -9.38 -7.76
N TYR A 127 8.97 -9.90 -6.99
CA TYR A 127 9.15 -11.33 -6.72
C TYR A 127 9.11 -11.58 -5.22
N GLN A 128 8.68 -12.77 -4.81
CA GLN A 128 8.63 -13.12 -3.39
C GLN A 128 10.03 -13.49 -2.92
N ILE A 129 10.46 -12.92 -1.79
CA ILE A 129 11.76 -13.21 -1.17
C ILE A 129 11.62 -13.97 0.14
N ASP A 130 10.48 -13.82 0.83
CA ASP A 130 10.23 -14.46 2.12
C ASP A 130 8.72 -14.48 2.44
N ARG A 131 8.35 -14.86 3.66
CA ARG A 131 7.01 -14.74 4.24
C ARG A 131 7.10 -14.40 5.72
N LYS A 132 6.14 -13.63 6.21
CA LYS A 132 6.01 -13.25 7.63
C LYS A 132 4.68 -13.75 8.18
N GLU A 133 4.67 -14.28 9.39
CA GLU A 133 3.41 -14.56 10.08
C GLU A 133 2.66 -13.24 10.36
N SER A 134 1.36 -13.22 10.08
CA SER A 134 0.51 -12.06 10.33
C SER A 134 0.05 -12.01 11.79
N SER A 135 -0.69 -10.97 12.15
CA SER A 135 -1.39 -10.87 13.45
C SER A 135 -2.36 -12.04 13.70
N ILE A 136 -2.78 -12.76 12.66
CA ILE A 136 -3.54 -13.99 12.76
C ILE A 136 -2.59 -15.19 12.77
N SER A 137 -2.60 -15.95 13.85
CA SER A 137 -1.79 -17.16 14.02
C SER A 137 -2.02 -18.15 12.87
N GLY A 138 -0.92 -18.69 12.34
CA GLY A 138 -0.93 -19.65 11.24
C GLY A 138 -1.15 -19.03 9.85
N ARG A 139 -1.40 -17.72 9.74
CA ARG A 139 -1.55 -17.02 8.46
C ARG A 139 -0.25 -16.29 8.10
N PHE A 140 0.35 -16.66 6.97
CA PHE A 140 1.59 -16.07 6.47
C PHE A 140 1.34 -15.13 5.29
N LEU A 141 1.98 -13.97 5.31
CA LEU A 141 1.94 -12.95 4.28
C LEU A 141 3.26 -12.97 3.49
N PRO A 142 3.22 -13.02 2.14
CA PRO A 142 4.42 -12.93 1.31
C PRO A 142 5.13 -11.59 1.49
N ILE A 143 6.44 -11.64 1.75
CA ILE A 143 7.32 -10.47 1.60
C ILE A 143 7.78 -10.46 0.14
N MET A 144 7.46 -9.38 -0.57
CA MET A 144 7.81 -9.22 -1.97
C MET A 144 8.79 -8.08 -2.15
N GLN A 145 9.74 -8.25 -3.07
CA GLN A 145 10.75 -7.26 -3.43
C GLN A 145 10.69 -6.94 -4.92
N LYS A 146 11.01 -5.70 -5.27
CA LYS A 146 11.33 -5.26 -6.62
C LYS A 146 12.67 -4.53 -6.61
N ASP A 147 13.54 -4.90 -7.54
CA ASP A 147 14.77 -4.14 -7.77
C ASP A 147 14.45 -2.89 -8.59
N LEU A 148 14.97 -1.74 -8.14
CA LEU A 148 14.83 -0.46 -8.79
C LEU A 148 16.12 -0.20 -9.57
N LYS A 149 16.01 -0.21 -10.91
CA LYS A 149 17.13 0.17 -11.78
C LYS A 149 17.30 1.69 -11.71
N GLN A 150 18.48 2.13 -11.31
CA GLN A 150 18.90 3.53 -11.42
C GLN A 150 19.32 3.87 -12.84
#